data_AF-A0A5K0VS96-F1
#
_entry.id   AF-A0A5K0VS96-F1
#
_cell.length_a   1.000
_cell.length_b   1.000
_cell.length_c   1.000
_cell.angle_alpha   90.00
_cell.angle_beta   90.00
_cell.angle_gamma   90.00
#
_symmetry.space_group_name_H-M   'P 1'
#
loop_
_entity.id
_entity.type
_entity.pdbx_description
1 polymer ?
#
loop_
_entity_poly.entity_id
_entity_poly.type
_entity_poly.pdbx_seq_one_letter_code
_entity_poly.pdbx_strand_id
1 'polypeptide(L)'
;DTKTHDWWFRFQGKDVGYWPSSLFTSLSSWATSVQYGGEITDEKFEGFHTTTRMGSGDFAGWGYGKAAYISNIAYVNGDNDIKTPQHYRPVITDSGCYSLDISDRGNLGLHIFFGGPGNSAEKCPH
;
A
#
# COMPACT_ATOMS: atom_id res chain seq x y z
N ASP A 1 0.62 7.70 19.12
CA ASP A 1 1.24 8.72 19.98
C ASP A 1 1.70 8.05 21.26
N THR A 2 2.91 8.30 21.74
CA THR A 2 3.46 7.55 22.89
C THR A 2 2.87 7.98 24.23
N LYS A 3 2.09 9.07 24.29
CA LYS A 3 1.46 9.57 25.52
C LYS A 3 0.00 9.16 25.62
N THR A 4 -0.77 9.33 24.55
CA THR A 4 -2.21 9.05 24.50
C THR A 4 -2.55 7.72 23.84
N HIS A 5 -1.58 7.11 23.15
CA HIS A 5 -1.75 5.91 22.31
C HIS A 5 -2.63 6.12 21.08
N ASP A 6 -3.01 7.37 20.79
CA ASP A 6 -3.88 7.69 19.66
C ASP A 6 -3.15 7.52 18.33
N TRP A 7 -3.92 7.17 17.30
CA TRP A 7 -3.44 7.03 15.93
C TRP A 7 -3.61 8.36 15.20
N TRP A 8 -2.50 9.04 14.91
CA TRP A 8 -2.52 10.35 14.28
C TRP A 8 -2.41 10.25 12.77
N PHE A 9 -3.25 11.00 12.06
CA PHE A 9 -3.08 11.29 10.65
C PHE A 9 -2.43 12.66 10.49
N ARG A 10 -1.23 12.66 9.91
CA ARG A 10 -0.46 13.87 9.61
C ARG A 10 -0.25 13.97 8.10
N PHE A 11 -0.60 15.12 7.54
CA PHE A 11 -0.41 15.42 6.12
C PHE A 11 0.50 16.64 5.98
N GLN A 12 1.62 16.47 5.27
CA GLN A 12 2.62 17.54 5.06
C GLN A 12 3.05 18.25 6.36
N GLY A 13 3.32 17.47 7.41
CA GLY A 13 3.74 18.00 8.70
C GLY A 13 2.62 18.59 9.57
N LYS A 14 1.38 18.62 9.08
CA LYS A 14 0.22 19.13 9.82
C LYS A 14 -0.66 18.00 10.31
N ASP A 15 -1.03 18.04 11.59
CA ASP A 15 -2.01 17.12 12.15
C ASP A 15 -3.37 17.43 11.55
N VAL A 16 -3.93 16.46 10.83
CA VAL A 16 -5.24 16.57 10.18
C VAL A 16 -6.33 16.00 11.09
N GLY A 17 -6.00 14.95 11.85
CA GLY A 17 -6.91 14.32 12.80
C GLY A 17 -6.28 13.11 13.48
N TYR A 18 -7.05 12.46 14.34
CA TYR A 18 -6.62 11.26 15.04
C TYR A 18 -7.80 10.31 15.31
N TRP A 19 -7.48 9.04 15.52
CA TRP A 19 -8.40 8.04 16.06
C TRP A 19 -8.00 7.69 17.49
N PRO A 20 -8.91 7.85 18.47
CA PRO A 20 -8.65 7.45 19.85
C PRO A 20 -8.22 5.99 19.98
N SER A 21 -7.24 5.72 20.82
CA SER A 21 -6.76 4.34 21.07
C SER A 21 -7.86 3.40 21.56
N SER A 22 -8.86 3.92 22.27
CA SER A 22 -10.02 3.19 22.78
C SER A 22 -10.94 2.61 21.70
N LEU A 23 -10.82 3.07 20.44
CA LEU A 23 -11.55 2.49 19.31
C LEU A 23 -10.98 1.13 18.88
N PHE A 24 -9.76 0.79 19.30
CA PHE A 24 -9.05 -0.38 18.81
C PHE A 24 -8.87 -1.44 19.89
N THR A 25 -9.24 -2.69 19.58
CA THR A 25 -9.00 -3.84 20.46
C THR A 25 -7.62 -4.48 20.22
N SER A 26 -7.12 -4.43 18.99
CA SER A 26 -5.86 -5.06 18.57
C SER A 26 -4.75 -4.07 18.15
N LEU A 27 -5.01 -2.76 18.24
CA LEU A 27 -4.08 -1.68 17.87
C LEU A 27 -3.99 -0.57 18.94
N SER A 28 -4.53 -0.80 20.14
CA SER A 28 -4.52 0.20 21.22
C SER A 28 -3.12 0.50 21.76
N SER A 29 -2.15 -0.41 21.57
CA SER A 29 -0.78 -0.25 22.06
C SER A 29 0.23 -0.11 20.92
N TRP A 30 0.28 -1.08 19.99
CA TRP A 30 1.14 -1.03 18.80
C TRP A 30 0.57 -1.89 17.67
N ALA A 31 1.05 -1.65 16.44
CA ALA A 31 0.80 -2.51 15.30
C ALA A 31 1.77 -3.70 15.29
N THR A 32 1.26 -4.91 15.03
CA THR A 32 2.10 -6.10 14.78
C THR A 32 2.44 -6.30 13.31
N SER A 33 1.71 -5.63 12.42
CA SER A 33 1.96 -5.63 10.98
C SER A 33 1.48 -4.32 10.36
N VAL A 34 2.11 -3.94 9.24
CA VAL A 34 1.72 -2.82 8.40
C VAL A 34 1.77 -3.30 6.95
N GLN A 35 0.77 -2.94 6.16
CA GLN A 35 0.68 -3.28 4.73
C GLN A 35 0.65 -2.01 3.91
N TYR A 36 1.30 -2.04 2.75
CA TYR A 36 1.34 -0.95 1.78
C TYR A 36 1.00 -1.51 0.41
N GLY A 37 0.13 -0.84 -0.35
CA GLY A 37 -0.28 -1.31 -1.67
C GLY A 37 -1.61 -0.72 -2.10
N GLY A 38 -2.32 -1.51 -2.94
CA GLY A 38 -3.68 -1.23 -3.37
C GLY A 38 -4.53 -2.49 -3.26
N GLU A 39 -5.82 -2.30 -3.08
CA GLU A 39 -6.82 -3.36 -2.97
C GLU A 39 -7.94 -3.09 -3.98
N ILE A 40 -8.44 -4.16 -4.59
CA ILE A 40 -9.60 -4.13 -5.47
C ILE A 40 -10.65 -5.06 -4.88
N THR A 41 -11.85 -4.54 -4.69
CA THR A 41 -13.03 -5.33 -4.31
C THR A 41 -14.01 -5.33 -5.47
N ASP A 42 -14.55 -6.50 -5.78
CA ASP A 42 -15.59 -6.66 -6.79
C ASP A 42 -16.81 -7.34 -6.17
N GLU A 43 -17.84 -6.54 -5.87
CA GLU A 43 -19.09 -7.03 -5.30
C GLU A 43 -20.07 -7.56 -6.37
N LYS A 44 -19.76 -7.37 -7.67
CA LYS A 44 -20.62 -7.75 -8.79
C LYS A 44 -19.89 -8.70 -9.74
N PHE A 45 -19.56 -9.88 -9.23
CA PHE A 45 -18.88 -10.89 -10.03
C PHE A 45 -19.79 -11.44 -11.14
N GLU A 46 -19.47 -11.11 -12.39
CA GLU A 46 -20.21 -11.54 -13.60
C GLU A 46 -19.59 -12.76 -14.30
N GLY A 47 -18.74 -13.53 -13.60
CA GLY A 47 -18.09 -14.73 -14.15
C GLY A 47 -16.71 -14.47 -14.78
N PHE A 48 -16.22 -13.25 -14.72
CA PHE A 48 -14.88 -12.84 -15.14
C PHE A 48 -14.31 -11.83 -14.14
N HIS A 49 -12.99 -11.67 -14.11
CA HIS A 49 -12.35 -10.69 -13.24
C HIS A 49 -12.79 -9.25 -13.56
N THR A 50 -12.78 -8.36 -12.57
CA THR A 50 -13.21 -6.96 -12.78
C THR A 50 -12.32 -6.19 -13.75
N THR A 51 -12.90 -5.27 -14.52
CA THR A 51 -12.18 -4.29 -15.36
C THR A 51 -11.65 -3.09 -14.56
N THR A 52 -11.78 -3.13 -13.24
CA THR A 52 -11.32 -2.05 -12.35
C THR A 52 -9.80 -1.91 -12.43
N ARG A 53 -9.35 -0.70 -12.77
CA ARG A 53 -7.92 -0.37 -12.85
C ARG A 53 -7.37 -0.08 -11.46
N MET A 54 -6.21 -0.64 -11.14
CA MET A 54 -5.49 -0.33 -9.90
C MET A 54 -4.45 0.75 -10.15
N GLY A 55 -4.42 1.80 -9.31
CA GLY A 55 -3.47 2.90 -9.42
C GLY A 55 -3.68 3.70 -10.70
N SER A 56 -2.63 3.84 -11.51
CA SER A 56 -2.71 4.46 -12.84
C SER A 56 -3.34 3.53 -13.88
N GLY A 57 -3.49 2.24 -13.55
CA GLY A 57 -3.88 1.16 -14.44
C GLY A 57 -2.75 0.60 -15.32
N ASP A 58 -1.54 1.13 -15.18
CA ASP A 58 -0.33 0.56 -15.77
C ASP A 58 0.32 -0.44 -14.81
N PHE A 59 0.96 -1.47 -15.36
CA PHE A 59 1.75 -2.42 -14.57
C PHE A 59 2.96 -1.74 -13.90
N ALA A 60 3.34 -2.24 -12.72
CA ALA A 60 4.45 -1.79 -11.90
C ALA A 60 5.77 -1.66 -12.68
N GLY A 61 6.04 -2.59 -13.60
CA GLY A 61 7.26 -2.61 -14.42
C GLY A 61 7.43 -1.40 -15.35
N TRP A 62 6.38 -0.61 -15.59
CA TRP A 62 6.51 0.65 -16.34
C TRP A 62 7.19 1.76 -15.53
N GLY A 63 7.23 1.62 -14.20
CA GLY A 63 8.00 2.49 -13.31
C GLY A 63 7.55 3.95 -13.31
N TYR A 64 8.50 4.84 -13.03
CA TYR A 64 8.23 6.26 -12.76
C TYR A 64 7.57 6.98 -13.94
N GLY A 65 6.55 7.79 -13.63
CA GLY A 65 5.78 8.55 -14.64
C GLY A 65 4.76 7.71 -15.41
N LYS A 66 4.63 6.41 -15.11
CA LYS A 66 3.67 5.48 -15.71
C LYS A 66 2.89 4.71 -14.66
N ALA A 67 3.57 3.92 -13.85
CA ALA A 67 2.96 3.17 -12.75
C ALA A 67 2.65 4.09 -11.55
N ALA A 68 1.61 3.73 -10.79
CA ALA A 68 1.40 4.30 -9.47
C ALA A 68 2.48 3.80 -8.50
N TYR A 69 2.84 4.63 -7.51
CA TYR A 69 3.87 4.28 -6.55
C TYR A 69 3.62 4.85 -5.16
N ILE A 70 4.16 4.16 -4.15
CA ILE A 70 4.34 4.68 -2.79
C ILE A 70 5.83 4.72 -2.53
N SER A 71 6.37 5.89 -2.18
CA SER A 71 7.80 6.12 -1.95
C SER A 71 8.12 6.52 -0.51
N ASN A 72 9.38 6.39 -0.12
CA ASN A 72 9.90 6.71 1.22
C ASN A 72 9.15 5.94 2.31
N ILE A 73 8.89 4.65 2.06
CA ILE A 73 8.21 3.77 3.00
C ILE A 73 9.05 3.63 4.27
N ALA A 74 8.45 4.01 5.39
CA ALA A 74 9.02 3.92 6.71
C ALA A 74 7.91 3.69 7.75
N TYR A 75 8.29 3.24 8.94
CA TYR A 75 7.42 3.13 10.10
C TYR A 75 8.11 3.71 11.34
N VAL A 76 7.32 4.05 12.36
CA VAL A 76 7.83 4.49 13.66
C VAL A 76 7.82 3.30 14.61
N ASN A 77 8.95 3.01 15.26
CA ASN A 77 9.04 1.93 16.25
C ASN A 77 8.62 2.40 17.66
N GLY A 78 8.68 1.50 18.65
CA GLY A 78 8.34 1.81 20.05
C GLY A 78 9.21 2.88 20.70
N ASP A 79 10.44 3.09 20.20
CA ASP A 79 11.38 4.11 20.67
C ASP A 79 11.15 5.48 20.01
N ASN A 80 10.08 5.62 19.20
CA ASN A 80 9.76 6.80 18.41
C ASN A 80 10.79 7.13 17.32
N ASP A 81 11.56 6.13 16.87
CA ASP A 81 12.48 6.24 15.74
C ASP A 81 11.78 5.90 14.42
N ILE A 82 12.10 6.66 13.37
CA ILE A 82 11.74 6.31 11.99
C ILE A 82 12.66 5.19 11.50
N LYS A 83 12.09 4.07 11.07
CA LYS A 83 12.79 2.91 10.52
C LYS A 83 12.29 2.59 9.12
N THR A 84 13.22 2.29 8.21
CA THR A 84 12.89 1.69 6.91
C THR A 84 12.71 0.18 7.08
N PRO A 85 11.60 -0.42 6.60
CA PRO A 85 11.41 -1.87 6.63
C PRO A 85 12.57 -2.63 6.00
N GLN A 86 13.14 -3.58 6.73
CA GLN A 86 14.20 -4.49 6.25
C GLN A 86 13.67 -5.88 5.89
N HIS A 87 12.52 -6.25 6.46
CA HIS A 87 11.87 -7.54 6.24
C HIS A 87 10.44 -7.29 5.79
N TYR A 88 10.14 -7.67 4.56
CA TYR A 88 8.82 -7.51 3.95
C TYR A 88 8.55 -8.70 3.04
N ARG A 89 7.26 -8.93 2.78
CA ARG A 89 6.80 -10.00 1.90
C ARG A 89 5.86 -9.41 0.85
N PRO A 90 6.18 -9.49 -0.46
CA PRO A 90 5.23 -9.10 -1.49
C PRO A 90 4.03 -10.05 -1.48
N VAL A 91 2.84 -9.48 -1.66
CA VAL A 91 1.58 -10.21 -1.80
C VAL A 91 0.87 -9.69 -3.04
N ILE A 92 0.56 -10.59 -3.98
CA ILE A 92 -0.19 -10.29 -5.20
C ILE A 92 -1.25 -11.38 -5.33
N THR A 93 -2.53 -11.03 -5.24
CA THR A 93 -3.64 -11.98 -5.32
C THR A 93 -3.92 -12.39 -6.76
N ASP A 94 -3.88 -11.42 -7.69
CA ASP A 94 -4.25 -11.61 -9.09
C ASP A 94 -3.12 -11.16 -10.02
N SER A 95 -2.00 -11.89 -9.98
CA SER A 95 -0.75 -11.52 -10.68
C SER A 95 -0.84 -11.43 -12.20
N GLY A 96 -1.89 -11.99 -12.81
CA GLY A 96 -2.17 -11.81 -14.25
C GLY A 96 -2.78 -10.44 -14.58
N CYS A 97 -3.41 -9.78 -13.61
CA CYS A 97 -4.24 -8.58 -13.79
C CYS A 97 -3.60 -7.36 -13.13
N TYR A 98 -2.84 -7.59 -12.05
CA TYR A 98 -2.13 -6.57 -11.31
C TYR A 98 -0.69 -7.02 -11.03
N SER A 99 0.19 -6.05 -10.82
CA SER A 99 1.60 -6.28 -10.56
C SER A 99 2.08 -5.39 -9.43
N LEU A 100 3.12 -5.85 -8.75
CA LEU A 100 3.82 -5.16 -7.69
C LEU A 100 5.32 -5.31 -7.96
N ASP A 101 6.04 -4.21 -7.89
CA ASP A 101 7.50 -4.19 -7.90
C ASP A 101 8.00 -3.43 -6.68
N ILE A 102 9.08 -3.91 -6.06
CA ILE A 102 9.65 -3.34 -4.85
C ILE A 102 11.10 -2.98 -5.13
N SER A 103 11.48 -1.74 -4.83
CA SER A 103 12.83 -1.26 -5.03
C SER A 103 13.21 -0.29 -3.92
N ASP A 104 14.50 -0.21 -3.63
CA ASP A 104 15.12 0.76 -2.71
C ASP A 104 16.15 1.63 -3.43
N ARG A 105 16.23 1.52 -4.77
CA ARG A 105 17.23 2.20 -5.59
C ARG A 105 16.79 3.62 -5.94
N GLY A 106 17.77 4.52 -6.06
CA GLY A 106 17.54 5.91 -6.45
C GLY A 106 17.01 6.78 -5.32
N ASN A 107 16.39 7.91 -5.67
CA ASN A 107 16.04 8.96 -4.70
C ASN A 107 14.64 8.80 -4.07
N LEU A 108 13.98 7.66 -4.26
CA LEU A 108 12.62 7.39 -3.76
C LEU A 108 12.61 6.63 -2.42
N GLY A 109 13.77 6.32 -1.85
CA GLY A 109 13.89 5.42 -0.70
C GLY A 109 13.33 4.03 -1.00
N LEU A 110 12.96 3.26 0.04
CA LEU A 110 12.16 2.06 -0.15
C LEU A 110 10.80 2.45 -0.74
N HIS A 111 10.45 1.87 -1.87
CA HIS A 111 9.24 2.19 -2.60
C HIS A 111 8.65 0.95 -3.26
N ILE A 112 7.37 1.05 -3.57
CA ILE A 112 6.65 0.09 -4.40
C ILE A 112 6.09 0.77 -5.62
N PHE A 113 6.19 0.12 -6.78
CA PHE A 113 5.32 0.38 -7.92
C PHE A 113 4.22 -0.66 -7.92
N PHE A 114 2.99 -0.25 -8.20
CA PHE A 114 1.85 -1.15 -8.21
C PHE A 114 0.81 -0.69 -9.23
N GLY A 115 0.06 -1.65 -9.75
CA GLY A 115 -1.04 -1.36 -10.65
C GLY A 115 -1.28 -2.44 -11.68
N GLY A 116 -2.26 -2.17 -12.53
CA GLY A 116 -2.64 -3.03 -13.64
C GLY A 116 -4.05 -2.69 -14.13
N PRO A 117 -4.39 -3.13 -15.36
CA PRO A 117 -5.62 -2.73 -16.02
C PRO A 117 -6.86 -3.45 -15.49
N GLY A 118 -6.70 -4.48 -14.64
CA GLY A 118 -7.77 -5.43 -14.34
C GLY A 118 -7.95 -6.40 -15.51
N ASN A 119 -9.18 -6.82 -15.76
CA ASN A 119 -9.53 -7.64 -16.92
C ASN A 119 -9.34 -6.86 -18.23
N SER A 120 -8.43 -7.35 -19.08
CA SER A 120 -8.16 -6.79 -20.39
C SER A 120 -7.85 -7.89 -21.40
N ALA A 121 -8.24 -7.69 -22.65
CA ALA A 121 -8.09 -8.69 -23.71
C ALA A 121 -6.63 -9.13 -23.97
N GLU A 122 -5.66 -8.29 -23.59
CA GLU A 122 -4.24 -8.55 -23.81
C GLU A 122 -3.54 -9.22 -22.60
N LYS A 123 -4.02 -8.96 -21.36
CA LYS A 123 -3.42 -9.45 -20.11
C LYS A 123 -4.49 -9.53 -19.00
N CYS A 124 -4.46 -10.61 -18.21
CA CYS A 124 -5.54 -11.11 -17.33
C CYS A 124 -6.53 -12.00 -18.13
N PRO A 125 -6.23 -13.32 -18.28
CA PRO A 125 -7.14 -14.22 -18.99
C PRO A 125 -8.47 -14.39 -18.24
N HIS A 126 -9.54 -14.62 -19.01
CA HIS A 126 -10.86 -15.02 -18.53
C HIS A 126 -10.82 -16.35 -17.77
#